data_AF-A0A6A4X4B7-F1
#
_entry.id   AF-A0A6A4X4B7-F1
#
_cell.length_a   1.000
_cell.length_b   1.000
_cell.length_c   1.000
_cell.angle_alpha   90.00
_cell.angle_beta   90.00
_cell.angle_gamma   90.00
#
_symmetry.space_group_name_H-M   'P 1'
#
loop_
_entity.id
_entity.type
_entity.pdbx_description
1 polymer ?
#
loop_
_entity_poly.entity_id
_entity_poly.type
_entity_poly.pdbx_seq_one_letter_code
_entity_poly.pdbx_strand_id
1 'polypeptide(L)'
;MRDLWEAVKLGPGARLVTPGPGARQVTPGPGAWLVTPGPGARQVTPDPGARQVTPGPGARQVTPGPGARQVTPDPGARLVTPGPGARQVTPGPGARLVTPDPGARQVTPGPGARHVKPGPGARLVTPGPGARLVTPDPGTRLVTLK
;
A
#
# COMPACT_ATOMS: atom_id res chain seq x y z
N MET A 1 -6.61 2.99 -30.23
CA MET A 1 -7.11 2.27 -29.03
C MET A 1 -5.94 1.70 -28.20
N ARG A 2 -4.83 2.44 -28.05
CA ARG A 2 -3.60 1.98 -27.36
C ARG A 2 -3.33 2.72 -26.03
N ASP A 3 -4.12 3.74 -25.71
CA ASP A 3 -3.75 4.75 -24.70
C ASP A 3 -4.39 4.57 -23.33
N LEU A 4 -5.34 3.65 -23.17
CA LEU A 4 -6.03 3.43 -21.89
C LEU A 4 -5.24 2.59 -20.87
N TRP A 5 -4.17 1.92 -21.29
CA TRP A 5 -3.38 1.00 -20.44
C TRP A 5 -2.06 1.61 -19.93
N GLU A 6 -1.64 2.76 -20.46
CA GLU A 6 -0.36 3.41 -20.15
C GLU A 6 -0.42 4.22 -18.85
N ALA A 7 -1.48 5.00 -18.61
CA ALA A 7 -1.63 5.76 -17.37
C ALA A 7 -3.10 6.15 -17.13
N VAL A 8 -3.64 5.77 -15.97
CA VAL A 8 -4.94 6.27 -15.48
C VAL A 8 -4.70 7.42 -14.52
N LYS A 9 -4.94 8.64 -15.02
CA LYS A 9 -4.96 9.87 -14.22
C LYS A 9 -6.39 10.38 -14.15
N LEU A 10 -6.87 10.62 -12.93
CA LEU A 10 -8.20 11.17 -12.69
C LEU A 10 -8.07 12.45 -11.87
N GLY A 11 -8.96 13.41 -12.10
CA GLY A 11 -8.94 14.68 -11.39
C GLY A 11 -9.28 14.57 -9.90
N PRO A 12 -9.23 15.70 -9.17
CA PRO A 12 -9.63 15.77 -7.76
C PRO A 12 -11.04 15.21 -7.53
N GLY A 13 -11.25 14.52 -6.41
CA GLY A 13 -12.57 14.03 -6.01
C GLY A 13 -13.06 12.78 -6.77
N ALA A 14 -12.23 12.17 -7.62
CA ALA A 14 -12.52 10.86 -8.22
C ALA A 14 -12.83 9.83 -7.13
N ARG A 15 -14.11 9.50 -6.93
CA ARG A 15 -14.53 8.62 -5.83
C ARG A 15 -14.05 7.18 -6.04
N LEU A 16 -14.15 6.66 -7.26
CA LEU A 16 -13.82 5.28 -7.58
C LEU A 16 -12.86 5.22 -8.76
N VAL A 17 -11.75 4.50 -8.59
CA VAL A 17 -10.72 4.33 -9.62
C VAL A 17 -10.39 2.85 -9.75
N THR A 18 -10.95 2.21 -10.78
CA THR A 18 -10.83 0.77 -11.06
C THR A 18 -10.25 0.49 -12.45
N PRO A 19 -8.97 0.84 -12.73
CA PRO A 19 -8.30 0.41 -13.95
C PRO A 19 -8.32 -1.10 -14.10
N GLY A 20 -8.41 -1.59 -15.35
CA GLY A 20 -8.32 -3.02 -15.63
C GLY A 20 -6.93 -3.63 -15.35
N PRO A 21 -6.76 -4.92 -15.65
CA PRO A 21 -5.49 -5.62 -15.47
C PRO A 21 -4.33 -4.97 -16.24
N GLY A 22 -3.12 -5.05 -15.69
CA GLY A 22 -1.90 -4.62 -16.38
C GLY A 22 -1.70 -3.10 -16.49
N ALA A 23 -2.53 -2.29 -15.81
CA ALA A 23 -2.36 -0.84 -15.75
C ALA A 23 -0.92 -0.46 -15.35
N ARG A 24 -0.23 0.32 -16.19
CA ARG A 24 1.16 0.69 -15.91
C ARG A 24 1.25 1.74 -14.81
N GLN A 25 0.40 2.75 -14.85
CA GLN A 25 0.37 3.82 -13.84
C GLN A 25 -1.06 4.17 -13.45
N VAL A 26 -1.31 4.33 -12.16
CA VAL A 26 -2.62 4.67 -11.59
C VAL A 26 -2.43 5.79 -10.58
N THR A 27 -2.79 7.01 -10.97
CA THR A 27 -2.59 8.24 -10.19
C THR A 27 -3.90 9.04 -10.14
N PRO A 28 -4.85 8.61 -9.30
CA PRO A 28 -5.99 9.43 -8.91
C PRO A 28 -5.55 10.73 -8.24
N GLY A 29 -6.27 11.82 -8.52
CA GLY A 29 -6.11 13.09 -7.84
C GLY A 29 -6.52 13.05 -6.36
N PRO A 30 -6.37 14.18 -5.64
CA PRO A 30 -6.56 14.23 -4.20
C PRO A 30 -7.97 13.81 -3.77
N GLY A 31 -8.06 13.18 -2.59
CA GLY A 31 -9.32 12.82 -1.97
C GLY A 31 -10.03 11.63 -2.61
N ALA A 32 -9.34 10.81 -3.41
CA ALA A 32 -9.93 9.60 -3.98
C ALA A 32 -10.47 8.68 -2.88
N TRP A 33 -11.71 8.19 -3.04
CA TRP A 33 -12.26 7.31 -1.99
C TRP A 33 -11.68 5.90 -2.13
N LEU A 34 -11.80 5.30 -3.30
CA LEU A 34 -11.40 3.92 -3.56
C LEU A 34 -10.52 3.81 -4.81
N VAL A 35 -9.35 3.19 -4.65
CA VAL A 35 -8.37 2.97 -5.72
C VAL A 35 -8.08 1.47 -5.79
N THR A 36 -8.64 0.80 -6.79
CA THR A 36 -8.69 -0.66 -6.93
C THR A 36 -8.30 -1.08 -8.36
N PRO A 37 -7.06 -0.81 -8.79
CA PRO A 37 -6.60 -1.31 -10.08
C PRO A 37 -6.49 -2.82 -10.07
N GLY A 38 -6.76 -3.43 -11.23
CA GLY A 38 -6.72 -4.87 -11.41
C GLY A 38 -5.33 -5.49 -11.26
N PRO A 39 -5.23 -6.83 -11.44
CA PRO A 39 -3.98 -7.57 -11.30
C PRO A 39 -2.84 -7.02 -12.16
N GLY A 40 -1.62 -7.10 -11.65
CA GLY A 40 -0.40 -6.75 -12.39
C GLY A 40 -0.17 -5.25 -12.58
N ALA A 41 -0.88 -4.40 -11.84
CA ALA A 41 -0.63 -2.95 -11.83
C ALA A 41 0.83 -2.65 -11.48
N ARG A 42 1.52 -1.82 -12.28
CA ARG A 42 2.96 -1.57 -12.03
C ARG A 42 3.16 -0.48 -10.98
N GLN A 43 2.44 0.62 -11.07
CA GLN A 43 2.56 1.73 -10.13
C GLN A 43 1.18 2.27 -9.74
N VAL A 44 0.91 2.31 -8.43
CA VAL A 44 -0.32 2.86 -7.86
C VAL A 44 0.04 3.94 -6.87
N THR A 45 -0.19 5.19 -7.26
CA THR A 45 0.26 6.39 -6.54
C THR A 45 -0.88 7.40 -6.49
N PRO A 46 -1.97 7.15 -5.74
CA PRO A 46 -2.98 8.16 -5.53
C PRO A 46 -2.43 9.32 -4.71
N ASP A 47 -2.87 10.51 -5.05
CA ASP A 47 -2.57 11.76 -4.36
C ASP A 47 -3.10 11.78 -2.90
N PRO A 48 -2.75 12.79 -2.09
CA PRO A 48 -3.10 12.84 -0.68
C PRO A 48 -4.59 12.62 -0.38
N GLY A 49 -4.87 12.01 0.77
CA GLY A 49 -6.23 11.84 1.27
C GLY A 49 -7.01 10.66 0.69
N ALA A 50 -6.34 9.74 -0.02
CA ALA A 50 -6.96 8.50 -0.48
C ALA A 50 -7.56 7.71 0.71
N ARG A 51 -8.83 7.30 0.66
CA ARG A 51 -9.40 6.53 1.79
C ARG A 51 -8.97 5.07 1.75
N GLN A 52 -9.09 4.41 0.61
CA GLN A 52 -8.77 3.00 0.46
C GLN A 52 -8.01 2.74 -0.84
N VAL A 53 -6.89 2.03 -0.72
CA VAL A 53 -6.01 1.67 -1.83
C VAL A 53 -5.78 0.17 -1.79
N THR A 54 -6.44 -0.54 -2.70
CA THR A 54 -6.45 -2.02 -2.76
C THR A 54 -6.11 -2.49 -4.18
N PRO A 55 -4.84 -2.37 -4.62
CA PRO A 55 -4.39 -2.93 -5.89
C PRO A 55 -4.52 -4.45 -5.90
N GLY A 56 -4.91 -4.99 -7.05
CA GLY A 56 -4.99 -6.43 -7.28
C GLY A 56 -3.63 -7.15 -7.21
N PRO A 57 -3.63 -8.49 -7.33
CA PRO A 57 -2.45 -9.31 -7.13
C PRO A 57 -1.27 -8.93 -8.02
N GLY A 58 -0.06 -9.08 -7.49
CA GLY A 58 1.18 -8.83 -8.25
C GLY A 58 1.49 -7.36 -8.52
N ALA A 59 0.84 -6.43 -7.81
CA ALA A 59 1.17 -5.00 -7.89
C ALA A 59 2.66 -4.75 -7.61
N ARG A 60 3.36 -3.98 -8.44
CA ARG A 60 4.81 -3.79 -8.23
C ARG A 60 5.11 -2.70 -7.20
N GLN A 61 4.49 -1.54 -7.31
CA GLN A 61 4.71 -0.41 -6.40
C GLN A 61 3.37 0.21 -5.99
N VAL A 62 3.17 0.35 -4.68
CA VAL A 62 1.97 0.93 -4.08
C VAL A 62 2.40 2.02 -3.11
N THR A 63 2.26 3.27 -3.55
CA THR A 63 2.81 4.46 -2.87
C THR A 63 1.74 5.54 -2.76
N PRO A 64 0.65 5.31 -2.02
CA PRO A 64 -0.35 6.34 -1.82
C PRO A 64 0.23 7.51 -1.02
N GLY A 65 -0.22 8.72 -1.35
CA GLY A 65 0.22 9.94 -0.69
C GLY A 65 -0.18 10.02 0.80
N PRO A 66 0.21 11.12 1.47
CA PRO A 66 -0.12 11.39 2.87
C PRO A 66 -1.60 11.20 3.22
N GLY A 67 -1.86 10.73 4.43
CA GLY A 67 -3.21 10.63 4.99
C GLY A 67 -4.05 9.45 4.47
N ALA A 68 -3.42 8.50 3.76
CA ALA A 68 -4.11 7.29 3.31
C ALA A 68 -4.71 6.52 4.50
N ARG A 69 -6.02 6.19 4.48
CA ARG A 69 -6.60 5.48 5.64
C ARG A 69 -6.27 4.00 5.62
N GLN A 70 -6.48 3.33 4.49
CA GLN A 70 -6.26 1.90 4.33
C GLN A 70 -5.47 1.59 3.06
N VAL A 71 -4.42 0.80 3.21
CA VAL A 71 -3.55 0.36 2.11
C VAL A 71 -3.41 -1.15 2.20
N THR A 72 -4.12 -1.84 1.32
CA THR A 72 -4.33 -3.29 1.31
C THR A 72 -4.07 -3.88 -0.07
N PRO A 73 -2.83 -3.83 -0.59
CA PRO A 73 -2.55 -4.53 -1.83
C PRO A 73 -2.68 -6.04 -1.63
N ASP A 74 -3.23 -6.69 -2.64
CA ASP A 74 -3.40 -8.14 -2.73
C ASP A 74 -2.05 -8.88 -2.80
N PRO A 75 -2.05 -10.24 -2.76
CA PRO A 75 -0.83 -11.03 -2.70
C PRO A 75 0.22 -10.66 -3.76
N GLY A 76 1.49 -10.78 -3.37
CA GLY A 76 2.62 -10.62 -4.28
C GLY A 76 3.05 -9.17 -4.56
N ALA A 77 2.56 -8.21 -3.77
CA ALA A 77 3.03 -6.83 -3.84
C ALA A 77 4.56 -6.74 -3.64
N ARG A 78 5.29 -6.03 -4.52
CA ARG A 78 6.75 -5.92 -4.34
C ARG A 78 7.14 -4.82 -3.36
N LEU A 79 6.58 -3.63 -3.53
CA LEU A 79 6.87 -2.46 -2.71
C LEU A 79 5.57 -1.81 -2.24
N VAL A 80 5.47 -1.57 -0.92
CA VAL A 80 4.34 -0.90 -0.29
C VAL A 80 4.88 0.19 0.62
N THR A 81 4.76 1.44 0.16
CA THR A 81 5.35 2.64 0.79
C THR A 81 4.31 3.74 0.90
N PRO A 82 3.28 3.58 1.74
CA PRO A 82 2.32 4.65 1.93
C PRO A 82 2.96 5.83 2.65
N GLY A 83 2.57 7.03 2.24
CA GLY A 83 3.05 8.29 2.79
C GLY A 83 2.63 8.51 4.26
N PRO A 84 3.08 9.64 4.84
CA PRO A 84 2.89 9.92 6.26
C PRO A 84 1.43 9.87 6.72
N GLY A 85 1.24 9.42 7.96
CA GLY A 85 -0.08 9.39 8.61
C GLY A 85 -1.02 8.29 8.11
N ALA A 86 -0.49 7.27 7.44
CA ALA A 86 -1.28 6.11 7.05
C ALA A 86 -1.93 5.45 8.29
N ARG A 87 -3.21 5.08 8.25
CA ARG A 87 -3.83 4.46 9.44
C ARG A 87 -3.58 2.95 9.50
N GLN A 88 -3.81 2.25 8.38
CA GLN A 88 -3.69 0.80 8.30
C GLN A 88 -2.96 0.40 7.02
N VAL A 89 -1.91 -0.39 7.17
CA VAL A 89 -1.09 -0.91 6.07
C VAL A 89 -1.05 -2.43 6.20
N THR A 90 -1.83 -3.11 5.36
CA THR A 90 -2.08 -4.54 5.46
C THR A 90 -1.86 -5.20 4.10
N PRO A 91 -0.61 -5.22 3.59
CA PRO A 91 -0.33 -5.91 2.34
C PRO A 91 -0.51 -7.41 2.50
N GLY A 92 -1.02 -8.05 1.45
CA GLY A 92 -1.26 -9.49 1.42
C GLY A 92 0.01 -10.33 1.48
N PRO A 93 -0.15 -11.67 1.46
CA PRO A 93 0.96 -12.62 1.46
C PRO A 93 2.06 -12.33 0.44
N GLY A 94 3.30 -12.61 0.81
CA GLY A 94 4.46 -12.55 -0.09
C GLY A 94 4.94 -11.14 -0.43
N ALA A 95 4.51 -10.12 0.34
CA ALA A 95 4.99 -8.75 0.18
C ALA A 95 6.53 -8.69 0.34
N ARG A 96 7.26 -8.08 -0.60
CA ARG A 96 8.74 -8.06 -0.49
C ARG A 96 9.25 -6.96 0.43
N LEU A 97 8.76 -5.73 0.27
CA LEU A 97 9.16 -4.59 1.09
C LEU A 97 7.93 -3.78 1.51
N VAL A 98 7.80 -3.58 2.82
CA VAL A 98 6.72 -2.81 3.45
C VAL A 98 7.36 -1.73 4.31
N THR A 99 7.33 -0.50 3.82
CA THR A 99 8.02 0.66 4.40
C THR A 99 7.08 1.85 4.48
N PRO A 100 6.07 1.82 5.36
CA PRO A 100 5.24 2.99 5.56
C PRO A 100 6.03 4.13 6.20
N ASP A 101 5.79 5.34 5.71
CA ASP A 101 6.36 6.59 6.22
C ASP A 101 5.87 6.92 7.65
N PRO A 102 6.43 7.95 8.31
CA PRO A 102 6.13 8.25 9.71
C PRO A 102 4.63 8.38 10.02
N GLY A 103 4.24 7.96 11.23
CA GLY A 103 2.87 8.09 11.75
C GLY A 103 1.91 6.98 11.33
N ALA A 104 2.42 5.89 10.75
CA ALA A 104 1.63 4.72 10.38
C ALA A 104 1.02 4.02 11.62
N ARG A 105 -0.30 4.04 11.83
CA ARG A 105 -0.83 3.52 13.13
C ARG A 105 -0.71 2.00 13.26
N GLN A 106 -1.07 1.24 12.24
CA GLN A 106 -1.04 -0.23 12.24
C GLN A 106 -0.41 -0.75 10.96
N VAL A 107 0.55 -1.66 11.10
CA VAL A 107 1.25 -2.30 9.98
C VAL A 107 1.18 -3.82 10.17
N THR A 108 0.38 -4.48 9.34
CA THR A 108 0.05 -5.91 9.46
C THR A 108 0.30 -6.62 8.13
N PRO A 109 1.57 -6.79 7.72
CA PRO A 109 1.88 -7.48 6.48
C PRO A 109 1.56 -8.97 6.62
N GLY A 110 1.01 -9.55 5.56
CA GLY A 110 0.63 -10.95 5.50
C GLY A 110 1.82 -11.92 5.59
N PRO A 111 1.55 -13.24 5.58
CA PRO A 111 2.56 -14.27 5.67
C PRO A 111 3.66 -14.15 4.59
N GLY A 112 4.89 -14.52 4.96
CA GLY A 112 6.03 -14.54 4.04
C GLY A 112 6.55 -13.16 3.61
N ALA A 113 6.16 -12.09 4.32
CA ALA A 113 6.69 -10.76 4.07
C ALA A 113 8.22 -10.73 4.28
N ARG A 114 9.00 -10.19 3.34
CA ARG A 114 10.47 -10.29 3.45
C ARG A 114 11.08 -9.22 4.34
N HIS A 115 10.75 -7.95 4.07
CA HIS A 115 11.29 -6.81 4.80
C HIS A 115 10.14 -5.89 5.25
N VAL A 116 10.04 -5.66 6.55
CA VAL A 116 9.04 -4.80 7.16
C VAL A 116 9.76 -3.75 7.99
N LYS A 117 9.78 -2.50 7.52
CA LYS A 117 10.44 -1.37 8.19
C LYS A 117 9.50 -0.17 8.27
N PRO A 118 8.59 -0.15 9.24
CA PRO A 118 7.75 1.00 9.52
C PRO A 118 8.57 2.16 10.05
N GLY A 119 8.26 3.37 9.57
CA GLY A 119 8.89 4.60 10.05
C GLY A 119 8.46 5.00 11.47
N PRO A 120 9.00 6.13 11.98
CA PRO A 120 8.78 6.58 13.34
C PRO A 120 7.31 6.87 13.63
N GLY A 121 6.91 6.69 14.89
CA GLY A 121 5.51 6.89 15.29
C GLY A 121 4.57 5.77 14.85
N ALA A 122 5.11 4.68 14.30
CA ALA A 122 4.35 3.46 14.13
C ALA A 122 3.89 2.94 15.49
N ARG A 123 2.58 2.69 15.67
CA ARG A 123 2.06 2.29 16.98
C ARG A 123 2.08 0.78 17.18
N LEU A 124 1.63 0.04 16.18
CA LEU A 124 1.52 -1.41 16.21
C LEU A 124 2.02 -2.03 14.91
N VAL A 125 2.90 -3.01 15.04
CA VAL A 125 3.40 -3.82 13.94
C VAL A 125 3.11 -5.28 14.25
N THR A 126 2.39 -5.95 13.37
CA THR A 126 2.02 -7.37 13.52
C THR A 126 2.35 -8.11 12.24
N PRO A 127 3.62 -8.53 12.05
CA PRO A 127 4.03 -9.30 10.89
C PRO A 127 3.38 -10.68 10.91
N GLY A 128 2.92 -11.15 9.76
CA GLY A 128 2.43 -12.52 9.60
C GLY A 128 3.56 -13.57 9.73
N PRO A 129 3.18 -14.85 9.88
CA PRO A 129 4.13 -15.95 9.94
C PRO A 129 5.12 -15.96 8.78
N GLY A 130 6.37 -16.37 9.05
CA GLY A 130 7.42 -16.43 8.04
C GLY A 130 7.93 -15.06 7.55
N ALA A 131 7.57 -13.97 8.24
CA ALA A 131 8.22 -12.69 8.02
C ALA A 131 9.73 -12.80 8.31
N ARG A 132 10.58 -12.34 7.39
CA ARG A 132 12.04 -12.61 7.48
C ARG A 132 12.82 -11.57 8.27
N LEU A 133 12.55 -10.28 8.01
CA LEU A 133 13.21 -9.18 8.70
C LEU A 133 12.18 -8.10 9.04
N VAL A 134 12.11 -7.78 10.32
CA VAL A 134 11.19 -6.77 10.85
C VAL A 134 12.00 -5.81 11.69
N THR A 135 12.13 -4.57 11.23
CA THR A 135 12.94 -3.52 11.86
C THR A 135 12.05 -2.31 12.14
N PRO A 136 11.22 -2.36 13.19
CA PRO A 136 10.41 -1.21 13.56
C PRO A 136 11.27 -0.18 14.31
N ASP A 137 10.94 1.10 14.17
CA ASP A 137 11.62 2.16 14.92
C ASP A 137 11.33 2.07 16.43
N PRO A 138 12.22 2.63 17.29
CA PRO A 138 12.01 2.65 18.74
C PRO A 138 10.64 3.21 19.14
N GLY A 139 10.04 2.63 20.19
CA GLY A 139 8.70 3.00 20.67
C GLY A 139 7.54 2.34 19.92
N THR A 140 7.82 1.59 18.85
CA THR A 140 6.81 0.80 18.15
C THR A 140 6.47 -0.48 18.90
N ARG A 141 5.17 -0.77 19.13
CA ARG A 141 4.75 -2.06 19.68
C ARG A 141 4.82 -3.12 18.59
N LEU A 142 5.83 -3.99 18.65
CA LEU A 142 5.94 -5.18 17.82
C LEU A 142 5.20 -6.35 18.48
N VAL A 143 4.27 -6.96 17.75
CA VAL A 143 3.55 -8.17 18.16
C VAL A 143 3.85 -9.26 17.14
N THR A 144 4.51 -10.32 17.58
CA THR A 144 4.72 -11.51 16.79
C THR A 144 3.76 -12.59 17.26
N LEU A 145 2.99 -13.16 16.33
CA LEU A 145 2.19 -14.36 16.58
C LEU A 145 3.13 -15.57 16.41
N LYS A 146 3.14 -16.46 17.39
CA LYS A 146 3.85 -17.74 17.31
C LYS A 146 3.10 -18.71 16.40
#